data_AF-A0A1J5S394-F1
#
_entry.id   AF-A0A1J5S394-F1
#
_cell.length_a   1.000
_cell.length_b   1.000
_cell.length_c   1.000
_cell.angle_alpha   90.00
_cell.angle_beta   90.00
_cell.angle_gamma   90.00
#
_symmetry.space_group_name_H-M   'P 1'
#
loop_
_entity.id
_entity.type
_entity.pdbx_description
1 polymer ?
#
loop_
_entity_poly.entity_id
_entity_poly.type
_entity_poly.pdbx_seq_one_letter_code
_entity_poly.pdbx_strand_id
1 'polypeptide(L)'
;MRRDDDIKTRAVLHSRSGAHSLAIRLADSFFGRFEGLMLAAPLHRDQGLLMTRCSSVHTAWMHYPIDLIYLDRRGLAVKCVPKLRPWRCSFGGARAVHTLELEAGSIERLELGPGDRLDFPTWQGAGRPACMLPERERERGSAMIEFALVGPVITLLGMAILQYALLFFAKNQINHAGFMAARAGAMRHADIGNMKLAYARALIPLYGGGRDSGELKQAFDKAAKDVSANVKFELLNPARESFDDWRDERLQEAIGDGRRVIPNDGLAFRDPAKIGTQSAQSIQDANLIQIRITHGYELKVPLINTVIEYMLRWSDDGGDPFVSALYRNDRIPVVSHVMLQMQSDAIEPNDPVSMPVANGDGAPQESEETTSDDRPPPSCLTIGCTVLAEPDAPANTDPASGGDPSPPGCPPGDPDCAQMCGAAMG
;
A
#
# COMPACT_ATOMS: atom_id res chain seq x y z
N MET A 1 14.97 22.17 5.59
CA MET A 1 15.15 22.32 7.05
C MET A 1 16.61 22.01 7.37
N ARG A 2 17.43 23.03 7.62
CA ARG A 2 18.88 22.93 7.89
C ARG A 2 19.13 22.07 9.14
N ARG A 3 19.93 21.01 9.05
CA ARG A 3 20.48 20.29 10.20
C ARG A 3 21.96 20.66 10.30
N ASP A 4 22.25 21.72 11.04
CA ASP A 4 23.57 22.32 11.19
C ASP A 4 24.05 22.36 12.66
N ASP A 5 23.58 21.44 13.50
CA ASP A 5 24.08 21.29 14.88
C ASP A 5 24.74 19.92 15.11
N ASP A 6 25.56 19.48 14.14
CA ASP A 6 26.62 18.53 14.45
C ASP A 6 27.72 19.29 15.18
N ILE A 7 27.92 19.00 16.47
CA ILE A 7 28.98 19.61 17.29
C ILE A 7 30.33 19.22 16.68
N LYS A 8 30.88 20.10 15.84
CA LYS A 8 32.19 19.96 15.22
C LYS A 8 33.25 20.32 16.25
N THR A 9 33.86 19.30 16.84
CA THR A 9 34.96 19.47 17.78
C THR A 9 36.28 19.50 17.01
N ARG A 10 37.16 20.45 17.33
CA ARG A 10 38.50 20.48 16.73
C ARG A 10 39.39 19.41 17.36
N ALA A 11 40.03 18.59 16.53
CA ALA A 11 41.00 17.58 16.91
C ALA A 11 42.32 17.83 16.19
N VAL A 12 43.44 17.39 16.77
CA VAL A 12 44.76 17.47 16.13
C VAL A 12 45.26 16.06 15.86
N LEU A 13 45.52 15.76 14.59
CA LEU A 13 46.10 14.49 14.17
C LEU A 13 47.60 14.67 13.97
N HIS A 14 48.40 14.00 14.80
CA HIS A 14 49.86 13.99 14.74
C HIS A 14 50.32 12.83 13.87
N SER A 15 50.98 13.19 12.76
CA SER A 15 51.56 12.27 11.78
C SER A 15 53.06 12.52 11.64
N ARG A 16 53.72 11.70 10.81
CA ARG A 16 55.12 11.92 10.43
C ARG A 16 55.36 13.23 9.68
N SER A 17 54.36 13.70 8.93
CA SER A 17 54.42 14.94 8.15
C SER A 17 54.13 16.20 8.99
N GLY A 18 53.65 16.04 10.23
CA GLY A 18 53.34 17.15 11.13
C GLY A 18 51.99 17.01 11.83
N ALA A 19 51.54 18.10 12.46
CA ALA A 19 50.27 18.20 13.15
C ALA A 19 49.18 18.81 12.25
N HIS A 20 48.05 18.11 12.11
CA HIS A 20 46.96 18.47 11.21
C HIS A 20 45.66 18.72 11.99
N SER A 21 45.05 19.90 11.81
CA SER A 21 43.79 20.23 12.48
C SER A 21 42.60 19.68 11.69
N LEU A 22 41.75 18.90 12.35
CA LEU A 22 40.53 18.33 11.77
C LEU A 22 39.28 18.80 12.53
N ALA A 23 38.22 19.12 11.78
CA ALA A 23 36.87 19.31 12.31
C ALA A 23 36.19 17.93 12.41
N ILE A 24 36.06 17.44 13.63
CA ILE A 24 35.54 16.10 13.90
C ILE A 24 34.08 16.17 14.31
N ARG A 25 33.25 15.42 13.58
CA ARG A 25 31.91 15.03 14.00
C ARG A 25 32.01 13.81 14.90
N LEU A 26 31.37 13.84 16.06
CA LEU A 26 31.40 12.74 17.03
C LEU A 26 30.18 11.83 16.88
N ALA A 27 30.42 10.53 16.69
CA ALA A 27 29.40 9.49 16.74
C ALA A 27 29.62 8.61 17.98
N ASP A 28 28.88 8.89 19.06
CA ASP A 28 28.98 8.22 20.35
C ASP A 28 27.73 7.38 20.72
N SER A 29 26.59 7.63 20.08
CA SER A 29 25.36 6.84 20.21
C SER A 29 25.30 5.68 19.20
N PHE A 30 24.47 4.66 19.48
CA PHE A 30 24.26 3.56 18.53
C PHE A 30 23.71 4.06 17.19
N PHE A 31 22.72 4.96 17.21
CA PHE A 31 22.18 5.54 15.98
C PHE A 31 23.22 6.37 15.24
N GLY A 32 24.04 7.17 15.93
CA GLY A 32 25.15 7.90 15.30
C GLY A 32 26.21 6.97 14.70
N ARG A 33 26.48 5.83 15.33
CA ARG A 33 27.40 4.80 14.80
C ARG A 33 26.79 3.99 13.65
N PHE A 34 25.50 3.67 13.73
CA PHE A 34 24.80 2.95 12.70
C PHE A 34 24.67 3.84 11.46
N GLU A 35 24.12 5.04 11.61
CA GLU A 35 23.99 6.02 10.52
C GLU A 35 25.34 6.35 9.88
N GLY A 36 26.40 6.57 10.66
CA GLY A 36 27.75 6.78 10.14
C GLY A 36 27.78 7.85 9.03
N LEU A 37 28.37 7.52 7.87
CA LEU A 37 28.30 8.31 6.64
C LEU A 37 27.28 7.76 5.61
N MET A 38 26.33 6.91 6.03
CA MET A 38 25.27 6.42 5.14
C MET A 38 24.42 7.60 4.66
N LEU A 39 24.31 7.75 3.33
CA LEU A 39 23.58 8.86 2.67
C LEU A 39 24.10 10.27 3.01
N ALA A 40 25.25 10.39 3.68
CA ALA A 40 25.88 11.68 3.97
C ALA A 40 26.72 12.16 2.79
N ALA A 41 26.83 13.48 2.62
CA ALA A 41 27.74 14.08 1.64
C ALA A 41 29.20 13.67 1.93
N PRO A 42 30.06 13.57 0.90
CA PRO A 42 31.48 13.27 1.08
C PRO A 42 32.14 14.22 2.09
N LEU A 43 32.95 13.66 3.00
CA LEU A 43 33.73 14.46 3.94
C LEU A 43 34.67 15.40 3.19
N HIS A 44 34.76 16.65 3.64
CA HIS A 44 35.78 17.59 3.15
C HIS A 44 37.17 17.24 3.70
N ARG A 45 38.22 17.78 3.05
CA ARG A 45 39.65 17.50 3.36
C ARG A 45 40.07 17.67 4.83
N ASP A 46 39.41 18.58 5.54
CA ASP A 46 39.70 18.90 6.94
C ASP A 46 38.60 18.40 7.90
N GLN A 47 37.72 17.52 7.42
CA GLN A 47 36.64 16.93 8.21
C GLN A 47 36.88 15.45 8.47
N GLY A 48 36.42 14.97 9.62
CA GLY A 48 36.41 13.55 9.95
C GLY A 48 35.20 13.17 10.77
N LEU A 49 34.83 11.89 10.71
CA LEU A 49 33.84 11.30 11.61
C LEU A 49 34.57 10.41 12.60
N LEU A 50 34.48 10.73 13.90
CA LEU A 50 35.02 9.89 14.95
C LEU A 50 33.91 9.02 15.54
N MET A 51 33.96 7.73 15.23
CA MET A 51 33.11 6.73 15.85
C MET A 51 33.80 6.20 17.11
N THR A 52 33.26 6.54 18.28
CA THR A 52 33.80 6.03 19.54
C THR A 52 33.32 4.61 19.79
N ARG A 53 34.15 3.75 20.41
CA ARG A 53 33.80 2.35 20.73
C ARG A 53 33.39 1.52 19.49
N CYS A 54 34.02 1.80 18.36
CA CYS A 54 33.78 1.13 17.09
C CYS A 54 35.10 0.55 16.57
N SER A 55 35.20 -0.78 16.51
CA SER A 55 36.37 -1.53 16.02
C SER A 55 36.14 -2.19 14.66
N SER A 56 34.95 -2.04 14.10
CA SER A 56 34.54 -2.57 12.81
C SER A 56 33.60 -1.60 12.13
N VAL A 57 33.81 -1.37 10.84
CA VAL A 57 33.00 -0.45 10.03
C VAL A 57 32.53 -1.19 8.79
N HIS A 58 31.32 -0.86 8.33
CA HIS A 58 30.82 -1.26 7.01
C HIS A 58 30.58 -0.04 6.13
N THR A 59 30.75 -0.19 4.82
CA THR A 59 30.44 0.83 3.82
C THR A 59 29.21 0.46 2.99
N ALA A 60 28.31 -0.35 3.55
CA ALA A 60 27.02 -0.64 2.94
C ALA A 60 26.23 0.67 2.74
N TRP A 61 25.54 0.83 1.61
CA TRP A 61 24.80 2.04 1.24
C TRP A 61 25.61 3.35 1.13
N MET A 62 26.94 3.28 1.01
CA MET A 62 27.77 4.42 0.63
C MET A 62 27.95 4.50 -0.89
N HIS A 63 28.18 5.71 -1.42
CA HIS A 63 28.42 5.93 -2.85
C HIS A 63 29.86 6.37 -3.18
N TYR A 64 30.70 6.60 -2.17
CA TYR A 64 32.09 7.02 -2.33
C TYR A 64 33.00 6.25 -1.37
N PRO A 65 34.29 6.09 -1.70
CA PRO A 65 35.27 5.47 -0.81
C PRO A 65 35.66 6.40 0.34
N ILE A 66 36.13 5.82 1.44
CA ILE A 66 36.65 6.55 2.61
C ILE A 66 37.98 5.95 3.08
N ASP A 67 38.76 6.75 3.79
CA ASP A 67 39.96 6.30 4.50
C ASP A 67 39.59 6.03 5.97
N LEU A 68 40.03 4.89 6.50
CA LEU A 68 39.77 4.50 7.89
C LEU A 68 41.05 4.48 8.71
N ILE A 69 40.99 5.03 9.92
CA ILE A 69 42.03 4.92 10.93
C ILE A 69 41.43 4.30 12.18
N TYR A 70 41.85 3.09 12.49
CA TYR A 70 41.51 2.44 13.74
C TYR A 70 42.45 2.92 14.83
N LEU A 71 41.89 3.40 15.93
CA LEU A 71 42.60 3.97 17.07
C LEU A 71 42.43 3.08 18.30
N ASP A 72 43.45 3.00 19.15
CA ASP A 72 43.34 2.43 20.49
C ASP A 72 42.68 3.40 21.50
N ARG A 73 42.51 2.97 22.76
CA ARG A 73 41.90 3.77 23.84
C ARG A 73 42.60 5.11 24.10
N ARG A 74 43.86 5.26 23.69
CA ARG A 74 44.68 6.47 23.90
C ARG A 74 44.72 7.36 22.65
N GLY A 75 43.99 7.01 21.59
CA GLY A 75 44.00 7.73 20.33
C GLY A 75 45.19 7.39 19.43
N LEU A 76 45.90 6.27 19.66
CA LEU A 76 47.00 5.84 18.78
C LEU A 76 46.46 5.00 17.62
N ALA A 77 46.87 5.32 16.40
CA ALA A 77 46.57 4.57 15.19
C ALA A 77 47.16 3.16 15.27
N VAL A 78 46.30 2.15 15.31
CA VAL A 78 46.70 0.74 15.31
C VAL A 78 46.64 0.12 13.91
N LYS A 79 45.80 0.67 13.02
CA LYS A 79 45.65 0.22 11.63
C LYS A 79 45.06 1.33 10.78
N CYS A 80 45.63 1.55 9.60
CA CYS A 80 45.11 2.45 8.59
C CYS A 80 44.64 1.64 7.38
N VAL A 81 43.45 1.93 6.86
CA VAL A 81 42.88 1.28 5.66
C VAL A 81 42.57 2.37 4.63
N PRO A 82 43.41 2.53 3.60
CA PRO A 82 43.17 3.53 2.57
C PRO A 82 42.10 3.08 1.58
N LYS A 83 41.30 4.04 1.11
CA LYS A 83 40.37 3.94 -0.02
C LYS A 83 39.42 2.72 0.10
N LEU A 84 38.82 2.53 1.27
CA LEU A 84 37.83 1.48 1.48
C LEU A 84 36.61 1.75 0.59
N ARG A 85 36.36 0.85 -0.36
CA ARG A 85 35.28 0.99 -1.34
C ARG A 85 33.90 0.78 -0.71
N PRO A 86 32.83 1.30 -1.33
CA PRO A 86 31.46 0.93 -1.01
C PRO A 86 31.21 -0.58 -0.96
N TRP A 87 30.23 -1.00 -0.14
CA TRP A 87 29.82 -2.39 0.02
C TRP A 87 30.95 -3.32 0.52
N ARG A 88 31.72 -2.87 1.50
CA ARG A 88 32.77 -3.64 2.16
C ARG A 88 32.62 -3.55 3.67
N CYS A 89 33.16 -4.55 4.36
CA CYS A 89 33.34 -4.51 5.81
C CYS A 89 34.83 -4.52 6.12
N SER A 90 35.24 -3.71 7.10
CA SER A 90 36.61 -3.65 7.57
C SER A 90 36.66 -3.79 9.08
N PHE A 91 37.63 -4.57 9.54
CA PHE A 91 37.87 -4.84 10.96
C PHE A 91 39.25 -4.32 11.38
N GLY A 92 39.27 -3.59 12.50
CA GLY A 92 40.46 -2.92 13.05
C GLY A 92 41.40 -3.83 13.83
N GLY A 93 40.96 -5.02 14.24
CA GLY A 93 41.74 -5.95 15.05
C GLY A 93 41.55 -5.75 16.55
N ALA A 94 42.19 -6.62 17.35
CA ALA A 94 41.96 -6.70 18.81
C ALA A 94 42.36 -5.44 19.61
N ARG A 95 43.20 -4.57 19.04
CA ARG A 95 43.66 -3.32 19.68
C ARG A 95 42.84 -2.09 19.28
N ALA A 96 41.97 -2.21 18.28
CA ALA A 96 41.13 -1.12 17.81
C ALA A 96 39.95 -0.92 18.77
N VAL A 97 39.72 0.32 19.18
CA VAL A 97 38.63 0.73 20.07
C VAL A 97 37.80 1.85 19.45
N HIS A 98 38.42 2.77 18.72
CA HIS A 98 37.72 3.84 18.01
C HIS A 98 38.05 3.75 16.51
N THR A 99 37.18 4.29 15.66
CA THR A 99 37.45 4.42 14.23
C THR A 99 37.25 5.87 13.82
N LEU A 100 38.26 6.44 13.16
CA LEU A 100 38.20 7.74 12.52
C LEU A 100 38.04 7.53 11.01
N GLU A 101 36.97 8.08 10.44
CA GLU A 101 36.72 8.10 9.01
C GLU A 101 37.12 9.45 8.42
N LEU A 102 37.84 9.42 7.30
CA LEU A 102 38.32 10.59 6.57
C LEU A 102 37.96 10.47 5.08
N GLU A 103 38.06 11.59 4.36
CA GLU A 103 38.02 11.61 2.89
C GLU A 103 39.03 10.60 2.32
N ALA A 104 38.63 9.86 1.28
CA ALA A 104 39.53 8.95 0.58
C ALA A 104 40.81 9.65 0.09
N GLY A 105 41.97 9.04 0.36
CA GLY A 105 43.28 9.60 0.02
C GLY A 105 43.89 10.50 1.12
N SER A 106 43.21 10.71 2.25
CA SER A 106 43.76 11.43 3.40
C SER A 106 44.95 10.72 4.03
N ILE A 107 44.97 9.39 4.06
CA ILE A 107 46.10 8.59 4.58
C ILE A 107 47.36 8.85 3.76
N GLU A 108 47.25 8.89 2.44
CA GLU A 108 48.35 9.15 1.53
C GLU A 108 48.80 10.62 1.63
N ARG A 109 47.85 11.56 1.64
CA ARG A 109 48.09 13.01 1.70
C ARG A 109 48.78 13.46 2.99
N LEU A 110 48.38 12.88 4.13
CA LEU A 110 48.87 13.26 5.46
C LEU A 110 49.99 12.33 5.95
N GLU A 111 50.44 11.39 5.11
CA GLU A 111 51.47 10.39 5.43
C GLU A 111 51.15 9.57 6.69
N LEU A 112 49.89 9.13 6.82
CA LEU A 112 49.39 8.47 8.02
C LEU A 112 49.78 7.00 8.07
N GLY A 113 50.21 6.55 9.24
CA GLY A 113 50.56 5.16 9.50
C GLY A 113 50.25 4.72 10.93
N PRO A 114 50.33 3.40 11.20
CA PRO A 114 50.26 2.90 12.57
C PRO A 114 51.32 3.57 13.47
N GLY A 115 50.90 4.02 14.65
CA GLY A 115 51.72 4.77 15.61
C GLY A 115 51.40 6.27 15.68
N ASP A 116 50.74 6.83 14.68
CA ASP A 116 50.26 8.22 14.68
C ASP A 116 49.19 8.44 15.75
N ARG A 117 48.97 9.70 16.17
CA ARG A 117 48.12 10.01 17.34
C ARG A 117 47.06 11.04 17.03
N LEU A 118 45.81 10.72 17.35
CA LEU A 118 44.71 11.69 17.36
C LEU A 118 44.55 12.27 18.77
N ASP A 119 44.83 13.56 18.91
CA ASP A 119 44.53 14.33 20.11
C ASP A 119 43.13 14.93 20.00
N PHE A 120 42.21 14.34 20.76
CA PHE A 120 40.80 14.74 20.82
C PHE A 120 40.49 15.33 22.22
N PRO A 121 39.82 16.49 22.34
CA PRO A 121 39.64 17.20 23.61
C PRO A 121 39.04 16.37 24.74
N THR A 122 38.15 15.41 24.45
CA THR A 122 37.54 14.55 25.47
C THR A 122 38.47 13.46 26.01
N TRP A 123 39.64 13.25 25.39
CA TRP A 123 40.67 12.30 25.83
C TRP A 123 41.85 12.96 26.53
N GLN A 124 41.90 14.30 26.62
CA GLN A 124 43.01 15.07 27.18
C GLN A 124 43.11 15.06 28.72
N GLY A 125 42.40 14.16 29.42
CA GLY A 125 42.54 13.95 30.86
C GLY A 125 43.57 12.89 31.28
N ALA A 126 44.12 12.11 30.34
CA ALA A 126 44.97 10.94 30.66
C ALA A 126 46.48 11.21 30.57
N GLY A 127 46.92 12.42 30.93
CA GLY A 127 48.31 12.86 30.79
C GLY A 127 49.09 12.93 32.10
N ARG A 128 49.43 11.79 32.72
CA ARG A 128 50.63 11.65 33.58
C ARG A 128 51.26 10.26 33.37
N PRO A 129 52.61 10.13 33.32
CA PRO A 129 53.24 8.86 33.00
C PRO A 129 53.44 7.97 34.24
N ALA A 130 53.61 6.68 33.92
CA ALA A 130 54.21 5.59 34.70
C ALA A 130 53.34 4.79 35.69
N CYS A 131 53.23 3.51 35.32
CA CYS A 131 53.15 2.31 36.16
C CYS A 131 51.94 2.17 37.10
N MET A 132 50.85 1.56 36.60
CA MET A 132 50.07 0.54 37.31
C MET A 132 49.02 -0.08 36.35
N LEU A 133 48.55 -1.27 36.74
CA LEU A 133 47.94 -2.35 35.97
C LEU A 133 46.75 -1.97 35.05
N PRO A 134 46.47 -2.78 34.01
CA PRO A 134 45.35 -2.52 33.12
C PRO A 134 44.03 -2.72 33.88
N GLU A 135 43.35 -1.62 34.20
CA GLU A 135 41.94 -1.70 34.54
C GLU A 135 41.18 -2.16 33.29
N ARG A 136 40.86 -3.46 33.29
CA ARG A 136 39.86 -4.04 32.39
C ARG A 136 38.50 -3.48 32.78
N GLU A 137 38.23 -2.25 32.35
CA GLU A 137 36.87 -1.89 31.98
C GLU A 137 36.52 -2.70 30.72
N ARG A 138 36.08 -3.93 30.96
CA ARG A 138 35.29 -4.70 30.01
C ARG A 138 33.93 -4.02 29.99
N GLU A 139 33.73 -3.08 29.09
CA GLU A 139 32.39 -2.71 28.68
C GLU A 139 31.75 -3.95 28.03
N ARG A 140 30.87 -4.59 28.79
CA ARG A 140 30.09 -5.74 28.38
C ARG A 140 28.88 -5.24 27.59
N GLY A 141 28.77 -5.64 26.33
CA GLY A 141 27.49 -6.07 25.75
C GLY A 141 26.40 -5.03 25.42
N SER A 142 26.66 -3.72 25.39
CA SER A 142 25.63 -2.73 25.01
C SER A 142 24.99 -3.02 23.64
N ALA A 143 25.79 -3.45 22.64
CA ALA A 143 25.26 -3.84 21.33
C ALA A 143 24.33 -5.07 21.37
N MET A 144 24.57 -6.02 22.28
CA MET A 144 23.69 -7.19 22.44
C MET A 144 22.37 -6.81 23.12
N ILE A 145 22.40 -5.86 24.05
CA ILE A 145 21.19 -5.33 24.70
C ILE A 145 20.36 -4.52 23.70
N GLU A 146 21.01 -3.66 22.91
CA GLU A 146 20.35 -2.87 21.87
C GLU A 146 19.75 -3.77 20.78
N PHE A 147 20.47 -4.80 20.30
CA PHE A 147 19.91 -5.78 19.37
C PHE A 147 18.78 -6.61 19.99
N ALA A 148 18.87 -6.98 21.27
CA ALA A 148 17.80 -7.69 21.96
C ALA A 148 16.53 -6.85 22.12
N LEU A 149 16.65 -5.52 22.20
CA LEU A 149 15.51 -4.61 22.26
C LEU A 149 14.94 -4.29 20.87
N VAL A 150 15.79 -3.96 19.90
CA VAL A 150 15.37 -3.48 18.58
C VAL A 150 15.12 -4.61 17.59
N GLY A 151 15.89 -5.70 17.66
CA GLY A 151 15.81 -6.85 16.77
C GLY A 151 14.42 -7.48 16.69
N PRO A 152 13.75 -7.78 17.82
CA PRO A 152 12.38 -8.29 17.81
C PRO A 152 11.38 -7.33 17.16
N VAL A 153 11.52 -6.02 17.40
CA VAL A 153 10.62 -4.99 16.84
C VAL A 153 10.77 -4.90 15.32
N ILE A 154 12.01 -4.83 14.81
CA ILE A 154 12.27 -4.82 13.35
C ILE A 154 11.79 -6.13 12.71
N THR A 155 12.00 -7.26 13.39
CA THR A 155 11.56 -8.57 12.88
C THR A 155 10.04 -8.64 12.78
N LEU A 156 9.31 -8.20 13.81
CA LEU A 156 7.85 -8.11 13.80
C LEU A 156 7.35 -7.16 12.71
N LEU A 157 7.97 -6.00 12.55
CA LEU A 157 7.62 -5.05 11.49
C LEU A 157 7.84 -5.66 10.09
N GLY A 158 8.96 -6.35 9.88
CA GLY A 158 9.25 -7.05 8.62
C GLY A 158 8.23 -8.14 8.30
N MET A 159 7.85 -8.95 9.30
CA MET A 159 6.81 -9.97 9.13
C MET A 159 5.43 -9.35 8.88
N ALA A 160 5.11 -8.22 9.53
CA ALA A 160 3.86 -7.49 9.29
C ALA A 160 3.78 -6.94 7.86
N ILE A 161 4.89 -6.38 7.35
CA ILE A 161 4.98 -5.91 5.96
C ILE A 161 4.76 -7.06 4.97
N LEU A 162 5.40 -8.21 5.21
CA LEU A 162 5.21 -9.41 4.36
C LEU A 162 3.76 -9.89 4.39
N GLN A 163 3.15 -9.96 5.58
CA GLN A 163 1.75 -10.36 5.74
C GLN A 163 0.80 -9.40 5.03
N TYR A 164 1.05 -8.08 5.13
CA TYR A 164 0.28 -7.06 4.41
C TYR A 164 0.42 -7.21 2.90
N ALA A 165 1.62 -7.45 2.38
CA ALA A 165 1.84 -7.67 0.95
C ALA A 165 1.06 -8.90 0.42
N LEU A 166 1.03 -9.99 1.18
CA LEU A 166 0.23 -11.17 0.84
C LEU A 166 -1.28 -10.89 0.87
N LEU A 167 -1.75 -10.14 1.87
CA LEU A 167 -3.15 -9.73 1.98
C LEU A 167 -3.56 -8.80 0.82
N PHE A 168 -2.69 -7.86 0.45
CA PHE A 168 -2.92 -6.96 -0.69
C PHE A 168 -3.06 -7.74 -2.00
N PHE A 169 -2.17 -8.71 -2.25
CA PHE A 169 -2.28 -9.58 -3.41
C PHE A 169 -3.59 -10.38 -3.39
N ALA A 170 -3.97 -10.96 -2.25
CA ALA A 170 -5.22 -11.68 -2.10
C ALA A 170 -6.44 -10.79 -2.32
N LYS A 171 -6.45 -9.56 -1.79
CA LYS A 171 -7.53 -8.58 -1.98
C LYS A 171 -7.73 -8.24 -3.45
N ASN A 172 -6.65 -8.02 -4.19
CA ASN A 172 -6.72 -7.76 -5.64
C ASN A 172 -7.31 -8.95 -6.39
N GLN A 173 -6.89 -10.17 -6.05
CA GLN A 173 -7.44 -11.39 -6.67
C GLN A 173 -8.92 -11.59 -6.32
N ILE A 174 -9.32 -11.32 -5.07
CA ILE A 174 -10.71 -11.40 -4.61
C ILE A 174 -11.59 -10.38 -5.33
N ASN A 175 -11.11 -9.15 -5.53
CA ASN A 175 -11.84 -8.12 -6.28
C ASN A 175 -12.04 -8.53 -7.75
N HIS A 176 -10.98 -9.04 -8.40
CA HIS A 176 -11.11 -9.59 -9.76
C HIS A 176 -12.12 -10.76 -9.78
N ALA A 177 -12.02 -11.69 -8.83
CA ALA A 177 -12.93 -12.81 -8.76
C ALA A 177 -14.38 -12.36 -8.56
N GLY A 178 -14.60 -11.32 -7.76
CA GLY A 178 -15.91 -10.68 -7.57
C GLY A 178 -16.47 -10.12 -8.87
N PHE A 179 -15.65 -9.44 -9.68
CA PHE A 179 -16.07 -8.95 -11.00
C PHE A 179 -16.46 -10.10 -11.94
N MET A 180 -15.68 -11.18 -11.95
CA MET A 180 -16.01 -12.37 -12.76
C MET A 180 -17.29 -13.06 -12.29
N ALA A 181 -17.54 -13.07 -10.98
CA ALA A 181 -18.78 -13.57 -10.40
C ALA A 181 -19.96 -12.70 -10.83
N ALA A 182 -19.90 -11.39 -10.65
CA ALA A 182 -20.95 -10.45 -11.04
C ALA A 182 -21.24 -10.54 -12.54
N ARG A 183 -20.21 -10.64 -13.39
CA ARG A 183 -20.38 -10.83 -14.84
C ARG A 183 -21.10 -12.13 -15.17
N ALA A 184 -20.75 -13.23 -14.50
CA ALA A 184 -21.44 -14.50 -14.68
C ALA A 184 -22.91 -14.39 -14.25
N GLY A 185 -23.20 -13.72 -13.13
CA GLY A 185 -24.56 -13.43 -12.67
C GLY A 185 -25.36 -12.60 -13.66
N ALA A 186 -24.77 -11.52 -14.18
CA ALA A 186 -25.39 -10.63 -15.16
C ALA A 186 -25.85 -11.36 -16.44
N MET A 187 -25.11 -12.39 -16.87
CA MET A 187 -25.40 -13.17 -18.09
C MET A 187 -26.18 -14.47 -17.84
N ARG A 188 -26.35 -14.88 -16.57
CA ARG A 188 -26.99 -16.14 -16.17
C ARG A 188 -28.10 -15.89 -15.15
N HIS A 189 -28.92 -14.89 -15.41
CA HIS A 189 -30.16 -14.64 -14.68
C HIS A 189 -29.98 -14.42 -13.17
N ALA A 190 -28.86 -13.80 -12.76
CA ALA A 190 -28.46 -13.62 -11.37
C ALA A 190 -28.35 -14.95 -10.56
N ASP A 191 -28.03 -16.07 -11.22
CA ASP A 191 -27.87 -17.36 -10.55
C ASP A 191 -26.61 -17.42 -9.66
N ILE A 192 -26.82 -17.59 -8.35
CA ILE A 192 -25.75 -17.66 -7.34
C ILE A 192 -24.83 -18.86 -7.56
N GLY A 193 -25.34 -19.98 -8.09
CA GLY A 193 -24.52 -21.16 -8.38
C GLY A 193 -23.43 -20.88 -9.43
N ASN A 194 -23.83 -20.28 -10.55
CA ASN A 194 -22.92 -19.84 -11.60
C ASN A 194 -21.95 -18.75 -11.12
N MET A 195 -22.41 -17.81 -10.27
CA MET A 195 -21.55 -16.79 -9.67
C MET A 195 -20.46 -17.42 -8.79
N LYS A 196 -20.82 -18.34 -7.89
CA LYS A 196 -19.86 -19.07 -7.03
C LYS A 196 -18.86 -19.88 -7.86
N LEU A 197 -19.32 -20.52 -8.93
CA LEU A 197 -18.46 -21.27 -9.84
C LEU A 197 -17.46 -20.36 -10.58
N ALA A 198 -17.91 -19.22 -11.11
CA ALA A 198 -17.05 -18.24 -11.77
C ALA A 198 -16.04 -17.62 -10.78
N TYR A 199 -16.48 -17.31 -9.56
CA TYR A 199 -15.64 -16.83 -8.48
C TYR A 199 -14.54 -17.84 -8.12
N ALA A 200 -14.90 -19.10 -7.89
CA ALA A 200 -13.94 -20.16 -7.56
C ALA A 200 -12.91 -20.40 -8.68
N ARG A 201 -13.35 -20.33 -9.95
CA ARG A 201 -12.44 -20.40 -11.11
C ARG A 201 -11.46 -19.22 -11.14
N ALA A 202 -11.95 -18.00 -10.89
CA ALA A 202 -11.10 -16.83 -10.88
C ALA A 202 -10.10 -16.84 -9.71
N LEU A 203 -10.35 -17.59 -8.64
CA LEU A 203 -9.44 -17.73 -7.52
C LEU A 203 -8.31 -18.77 -7.70
N ILE A 204 -8.32 -19.57 -8.78
CA ILE A 204 -7.30 -20.60 -9.04
C ILE A 204 -5.85 -20.13 -8.81
N PRO A 205 -5.41 -18.93 -9.26
CA PRO A 205 -4.06 -18.45 -9.02
C PRO A 205 -3.69 -18.30 -7.53
N LEU A 206 -4.67 -18.04 -6.66
CA LEU A 206 -4.44 -17.88 -5.21
C LEU A 206 -4.13 -19.23 -4.52
N TYR A 207 -4.59 -20.35 -5.10
CA TYR A 207 -4.44 -21.70 -4.56
C TYR A 207 -3.34 -22.53 -5.27
N GLY A 208 -2.40 -21.86 -5.92
CA GLY A 208 -1.22 -22.46 -6.55
C GLY A 208 -1.27 -22.52 -8.07
N GLY A 209 -2.44 -22.30 -8.68
CA GLY A 209 -2.59 -22.36 -10.14
C GLY A 209 -2.27 -23.74 -10.71
N GLY A 210 -1.75 -23.77 -11.93
CA GLY A 210 -1.30 -25.00 -12.57
C GLY A 210 -0.78 -24.75 -13.98
N ARG A 211 0.16 -25.58 -14.42
CA ARG A 211 0.71 -25.57 -15.78
C ARG A 211 0.05 -26.61 -16.69
N ASP A 212 -0.62 -27.58 -16.08
CA ASP A 212 -1.38 -28.62 -16.76
C ASP A 212 -2.82 -28.70 -16.23
N SER A 213 -3.66 -29.49 -16.90
CA SER A 213 -5.07 -29.66 -16.53
C SER A 213 -5.27 -30.35 -15.18
N GLY A 214 -4.32 -31.18 -14.73
CA GLY A 214 -4.40 -31.89 -13.46
C GLY A 214 -4.13 -30.95 -12.28
N GLU A 215 -3.07 -30.15 -12.37
CA GLU A 215 -2.73 -29.12 -11.39
C GLU A 215 -3.83 -28.06 -11.29
N LEU A 216 -4.35 -27.60 -12.44
CA LEU A 216 -5.46 -26.64 -12.47
C LEU A 216 -6.72 -27.19 -11.81
N LYS A 217 -7.04 -28.48 -12.03
CA LYS A 217 -8.17 -29.13 -11.36
C LYS A 217 -7.95 -29.19 -9.85
N GLN A 218 -6.77 -29.57 -9.38
CA GLN A 218 -6.47 -29.61 -7.95
C GLN A 218 -6.56 -28.22 -7.29
N ALA A 219 -6.04 -27.18 -7.95
CA ALA A 219 -6.15 -25.80 -7.46
C ALA A 219 -7.61 -25.32 -7.44
N PHE A 220 -8.40 -25.67 -8.46
CA PHE A 220 -9.83 -25.40 -8.49
C PHE A 220 -10.58 -26.12 -7.36
N ASP A 221 -10.29 -27.40 -7.12
CA ASP A 221 -10.95 -28.19 -6.08
C ASP A 221 -10.66 -27.59 -4.68
N LYS A 222 -9.43 -27.11 -4.44
CA LYS A 222 -9.07 -26.38 -3.22
C LYS A 222 -9.84 -25.06 -3.11
N ALA A 223 -9.88 -24.28 -4.18
CA ALA A 223 -10.60 -23.01 -4.22
C ALA A 223 -12.10 -23.21 -3.97
N ALA A 224 -12.73 -24.18 -4.64
CA ALA A 224 -14.15 -24.50 -4.52
C ALA A 224 -14.50 -24.96 -3.09
N LYS A 225 -13.66 -25.79 -2.47
CA LYS A 225 -13.83 -26.20 -1.08
C LYS A 225 -13.77 -24.99 -0.14
N ASP A 226 -12.77 -24.13 -0.31
CA ASP A 226 -12.62 -22.94 0.55
C ASP A 226 -13.77 -21.95 0.37
N VAL A 227 -14.21 -21.72 -0.87
CA VAL A 227 -15.37 -20.88 -1.19
C VAL A 227 -16.65 -21.41 -0.55
N SER A 228 -16.85 -22.72 -0.50
CA SER A 228 -18.04 -23.32 0.12
C SER A 228 -18.08 -23.20 1.64
N ALA A 229 -16.92 -23.10 2.30
CA ALA A 229 -16.80 -23.10 3.75
C ALA A 229 -16.65 -21.70 4.34
N ASN A 230 -15.91 -20.81 3.65
CA ASN A 230 -15.38 -19.58 4.22
C ASN A 230 -15.79 -18.31 3.45
N VAL A 231 -16.77 -18.39 2.54
CA VAL A 231 -17.25 -17.24 1.77
C VAL A 231 -18.76 -17.08 1.87
N LYS A 232 -19.20 -15.88 2.26
CA LYS A 232 -20.61 -15.46 2.26
C LYS A 232 -20.88 -14.67 0.99
N PHE A 233 -21.91 -15.09 0.24
CA PHE A 233 -22.37 -14.42 -0.97
C PHE A 233 -23.75 -13.82 -0.70
N GLU A 234 -23.90 -12.53 -0.94
CA GLU A 234 -25.15 -11.80 -0.74
C GLU A 234 -25.48 -11.04 -2.02
N LEU A 235 -26.62 -11.36 -2.63
CA LEU A 235 -27.18 -10.60 -3.73
C LEU A 235 -27.98 -9.44 -3.13
N LEU A 236 -27.42 -8.24 -3.18
CA LEU A 236 -28.06 -7.03 -2.64
C LEU A 236 -29.10 -6.48 -3.62
N ASN A 237 -28.79 -6.46 -4.91
CA ASN A 237 -29.70 -6.01 -5.95
C ASN A 237 -29.62 -6.98 -7.15
N PRO A 238 -30.75 -7.40 -7.77
CA PRO A 238 -32.14 -7.08 -7.43
C PRO A 238 -32.54 -7.66 -6.06
N ALA A 239 -33.16 -6.83 -5.22
CA ALA A 239 -33.67 -7.24 -3.91
C ALA A 239 -35.03 -7.95 -4.04
N ARG A 240 -35.50 -8.60 -2.98
CA ARG A 240 -36.82 -9.25 -2.95
C ARG A 240 -37.94 -8.29 -3.39
N GLU A 241 -37.87 -7.05 -2.92
CA GLU A 241 -38.81 -5.97 -3.20
C GLU A 241 -38.74 -5.50 -4.65
N SER A 242 -37.56 -5.53 -5.29
CA SER A 242 -37.40 -5.25 -6.71
C SER A 242 -38.17 -6.28 -7.56
N PHE A 243 -38.19 -7.55 -7.14
CA PHE A 243 -39.02 -8.59 -7.77
C PHE A 243 -40.52 -8.39 -7.50
N ASP A 244 -40.91 -7.79 -6.38
CA ASP A 244 -42.31 -7.46 -6.09
C ASP A 244 -42.87 -6.41 -7.05
N ASP A 245 -42.11 -5.34 -7.30
CA ASP A 245 -42.56 -4.22 -8.14
C ASP A 245 -42.44 -4.50 -9.65
N TRP A 246 -41.39 -5.22 -10.07
CA TRP A 246 -40.99 -5.29 -11.49
C TRP A 246 -41.15 -6.67 -12.15
N ARG A 247 -41.83 -7.61 -11.51
CA ARG A 247 -42.08 -8.94 -12.10
C ARG A 247 -42.88 -8.87 -13.41
N ASP A 248 -42.52 -9.72 -14.36
CA ASP A 248 -43.30 -9.98 -15.57
C ASP A 248 -43.94 -11.38 -15.51
N GLU A 249 -45.26 -11.42 -15.43
CA GLU A 249 -46.06 -12.66 -15.32
C GLU A 249 -45.92 -13.54 -16.57
N ARG A 250 -45.79 -12.95 -17.77
CA ARG A 250 -45.63 -13.69 -19.02
C ARG A 250 -44.29 -14.42 -19.05
N LEU A 251 -43.22 -13.78 -18.56
CA LEU A 251 -41.91 -14.42 -18.46
C LEU A 251 -41.89 -15.49 -17.37
N GLN A 252 -42.54 -15.24 -16.24
CA GLN A 252 -42.70 -16.23 -15.17
C GLN A 252 -43.41 -17.51 -15.67
N GLU A 253 -44.48 -17.37 -16.45
CA GLU A 253 -45.15 -18.49 -17.10
C GLU A 253 -44.26 -19.20 -18.13
N ALA A 254 -43.49 -18.44 -18.92
CA ALA A 254 -42.59 -19.01 -19.93
C ALA A 254 -41.44 -19.83 -19.32
N ILE A 255 -40.93 -19.45 -18.14
CA ILE A 255 -39.92 -20.21 -17.40
C ILE A 255 -40.54 -21.46 -16.76
N GLY A 256 -41.80 -21.39 -16.32
CA GLY A 256 -42.56 -22.54 -15.81
C GLY A 256 -42.15 -23.02 -14.41
N ASP A 257 -41.33 -22.24 -13.69
CA ASP A 257 -40.77 -22.57 -12.38
C ASP A 257 -41.43 -21.76 -11.24
N GLY A 258 -42.42 -20.94 -11.55
CA GLY A 258 -43.14 -20.10 -10.57
C GLY A 258 -42.30 -19.01 -9.91
N ARG A 259 -41.01 -18.89 -10.23
CA ARG A 259 -40.11 -17.83 -9.72
C ARG A 259 -40.37 -16.49 -10.41
N ARG A 260 -40.28 -15.41 -9.66
CA ARG A 260 -40.45 -14.04 -10.18
C ARG A 260 -39.28 -13.68 -11.08
N VAL A 261 -39.56 -12.96 -12.15
CA VAL A 261 -38.58 -12.60 -13.19
C VAL A 261 -38.66 -11.11 -13.47
N ILE A 262 -37.53 -10.42 -13.39
CA ILE A 262 -37.42 -9.03 -13.83
C ILE A 262 -36.89 -9.04 -15.27
N PRO A 263 -37.64 -8.49 -16.23
CA PRO A 263 -37.21 -8.43 -17.62
C PRO A 263 -36.02 -7.46 -17.79
N ASN A 264 -35.10 -7.83 -18.66
CA ASN A 264 -33.98 -6.98 -19.09
C ASN A 264 -34.20 -6.38 -20.50
N ASP A 265 -35.35 -6.62 -21.12
CA ASP A 265 -35.66 -6.15 -22.47
C ASP A 265 -36.18 -4.70 -22.52
N GLY A 266 -35.79 -3.98 -23.58
CA GLY A 266 -36.34 -2.67 -23.90
C GLY A 266 -36.12 -1.58 -22.85
N LEU A 267 -35.13 -1.72 -21.95
CA LEU A 267 -34.92 -0.80 -20.82
C LEU A 267 -34.82 0.68 -21.22
N ALA A 268 -34.27 0.97 -22.39
CA ALA A 268 -34.18 2.33 -22.93
C ALA A 268 -35.54 2.97 -23.25
N PHE A 269 -36.58 2.16 -23.47
CA PHE A 269 -37.94 2.62 -23.77
C PHE A 269 -38.85 2.60 -22.54
N ARG A 270 -38.35 2.14 -21.39
CA ARG A 270 -39.11 2.12 -20.15
C ARG A 270 -38.95 3.47 -19.45
N ASP A 271 -40.05 4.00 -18.91
CA ASP A 271 -40.06 5.29 -18.23
C ASP A 271 -39.18 5.26 -16.95
N PRO A 272 -38.07 6.01 -16.89
CA PRO A 272 -37.23 6.06 -15.70
C PRO A 272 -37.89 6.77 -14.52
N ALA A 273 -38.94 7.57 -14.74
CA ALA A 273 -39.69 8.23 -13.66
C ALA A 273 -40.66 7.29 -12.94
N LYS A 274 -40.92 6.09 -13.51
CA LYS A 274 -41.74 5.09 -12.85
C LYS A 274 -40.92 4.37 -11.78
N ILE A 275 -41.19 4.68 -10.52
CA ILE A 275 -40.51 4.10 -9.36
C ILE A 275 -41.39 3.05 -8.69
N GLY A 276 -40.78 1.91 -8.33
CA GLY A 276 -41.42 0.83 -7.59
C GLY A 276 -41.77 1.24 -6.16
N THR A 277 -42.95 0.84 -5.67
CA THR A 277 -43.45 1.26 -4.36
C THR A 277 -42.80 0.52 -3.18
N GLN A 278 -42.37 -0.72 -3.40
CA GLN A 278 -41.74 -1.55 -2.36
C GLN A 278 -40.21 -1.39 -2.37
N SER A 279 -39.64 -1.19 -3.55
CA SER A 279 -38.20 -1.11 -3.81
C SER A 279 -37.64 0.32 -3.83
N ALA A 280 -38.49 1.34 -4.06
CA ALA A 280 -38.08 2.72 -4.38
C ALA A 280 -37.05 2.81 -5.53
N GLN A 281 -37.09 1.85 -6.47
CA GLN A 281 -36.18 1.76 -7.60
C GLN A 281 -36.92 1.86 -8.93
N SER A 282 -36.27 2.45 -9.93
CA SER A 282 -36.69 2.31 -11.33
C SER A 282 -36.40 0.89 -11.82
N ILE A 283 -36.96 0.50 -12.96
CA ILE A 283 -36.64 -0.82 -13.54
C ILE A 283 -35.20 -0.90 -14.05
N GLN A 284 -34.61 0.23 -14.43
CA GLN A 284 -33.21 0.33 -14.82
C GLN A 284 -32.30 0.06 -13.62
N ASP A 285 -32.64 0.61 -12.45
CA ASP A 285 -31.91 0.36 -11.19
C ASP A 285 -32.13 -1.08 -10.72
N ALA A 286 -33.34 -1.61 -10.84
CA ALA A 286 -33.64 -3.02 -10.55
C ALA A 286 -32.89 -3.99 -11.49
N ASN A 287 -32.39 -3.52 -12.64
CA ASN A 287 -31.52 -4.27 -13.55
C ASN A 287 -30.02 -4.09 -13.28
N LEU A 288 -29.63 -3.53 -12.13
CA LEU A 288 -28.23 -3.53 -11.68
C LEU A 288 -28.00 -4.72 -10.75
N ILE A 289 -27.10 -5.63 -11.12
CA ILE A 289 -26.64 -6.67 -10.20
C ILE A 289 -25.66 -6.07 -9.21
N GLN A 290 -26.03 -6.03 -7.94
CA GLN A 290 -25.15 -5.64 -6.84
C GLN A 290 -24.94 -6.83 -5.93
N ILE A 291 -23.69 -7.26 -5.81
CA ILE A 291 -23.30 -8.37 -4.93
C ILE A 291 -22.31 -7.90 -3.88
N ARG A 292 -22.48 -8.42 -2.66
CA ARG A 292 -21.51 -8.34 -1.58
C ARG A 292 -20.93 -9.73 -1.35
N ILE A 293 -19.61 -9.82 -1.45
CA ILE A 293 -18.86 -11.05 -1.22
C ILE A 293 -17.96 -10.83 -0.02
N THR A 294 -18.16 -11.60 1.04
CA THR A 294 -17.31 -11.59 2.23
C THR A 294 -16.47 -12.86 2.26
N HIS A 295 -15.18 -12.73 1.97
CA HIS A 295 -14.25 -13.85 1.87
C HIS A 295 -13.36 -13.92 3.11
N GLY A 296 -13.39 -15.03 3.86
CA GLY A 296 -12.49 -15.26 4.98
C GLY A 296 -11.10 -15.72 4.56
N TYR A 297 -10.16 -14.78 4.44
CA TYR A 297 -8.79 -15.04 3.99
C TYR A 297 -7.89 -15.51 5.13
N GLU A 298 -7.14 -16.59 4.90
CA GLU A 298 -6.24 -17.20 5.90
C GLU A 298 -4.87 -16.49 5.95
N LEU A 299 -4.41 -16.19 7.17
CA LEU A 299 -3.12 -15.56 7.40
C LEU A 299 -1.98 -16.58 7.34
N LYS A 300 -1.03 -16.37 6.42
CA LYS A 300 0.06 -17.32 6.14
C LYS A 300 1.32 -17.08 6.97
N VAL A 301 1.55 -15.85 7.45
CA VAL A 301 2.78 -15.50 8.17
C VAL A 301 2.61 -15.84 9.66
N PRO A 302 3.44 -16.76 10.21
CA PRO A 302 3.35 -17.13 11.61
C PRO A 302 3.69 -15.93 12.53
N LEU A 303 3.22 -15.96 13.78
CA LEU A 303 3.37 -14.92 14.81
C LEU A 303 2.53 -13.66 14.55
N ILE A 304 2.52 -13.13 13.32
CA ILE A 304 1.68 -11.99 12.95
C ILE A 304 0.20 -12.38 12.93
N ASN A 305 -0.12 -13.61 12.50
CA ASN A 305 -1.47 -14.13 12.57
C ASN A 305 -2.05 -14.05 13.99
N THR A 306 -1.31 -14.46 15.02
CA THR A 306 -1.74 -14.42 16.42
C THR A 306 -1.95 -12.98 16.91
N VAL A 307 -1.09 -12.04 16.51
CA VAL A 307 -1.24 -10.62 16.90
C VAL A 307 -2.49 -10.02 16.28
N ILE A 308 -2.71 -10.25 14.98
CA ILE A 308 -3.88 -9.72 14.27
C ILE A 308 -5.17 -10.38 14.77
N GLU A 309 -5.17 -11.70 15.00
CA GLU A 309 -6.31 -12.44 15.55
C GLU A 309 -6.72 -11.89 16.92
N TYR A 310 -5.75 -11.70 17.83
CA TYR A 310 -6.02 -11.12 19.15
C TYR A 310 -6.67 -9.73 19.03
N MET A 311 -6.16 -8.89 18.11
CA MET A 311 -6.72 -7.56 17.88
C MET A 311 -8.14 -7.63 17.28
N LEU A 312 -8.38 -8.49 16.30
CA LEU A 312 -9.69 -8.65 15.65
C LEU A 312 -10.75 -9.17 16.61
N ARG A 313 -10.40 -10.17 17.43
CA ARG A 313 -11.30 -10.72 18.45
C ARG A 313 -11.60 -9.72 19.57
N TRP A 314 -10.64 -8.85 19.88
CA TRP A 314 -10.84 -7.76 20.82
C TRP A 314 -11.78 -6.68 20.28
N SER A 315 -11.74 -6.42 18.97
CA SER A 315 -12.65 -5.48 18.30
C SER A 315 -13.99 -6.08 17.86
N ASP A 316 -14.19 -7.40 18.01
CA ASP A 316 -15.42 -8.06 17.58
C ASP A 316 -16.58 -7.67 18.49
N ASP A 317 -17.58 -7.00 17.90
CA ASP A 317 -18.82 -6.59 18.56
C ASP A 317 -19.87 -7.71 18.60
N GLY A 318 -19.61 -8.83 17.90
CA GLY A 318 -20.51 -9.98 17.80
C GLY A 318 -21.74 -9.74 16.92
N GLY A 319 -21.72 -8.72 16.05
CA GLY A 319 -22.87 -8.35 15.20
C GLY A 319 -23.20 -9.36 14.09
N ASP A 320 -22.18 -9.94 13.43
CA ASP A 320 -22.35 -10.97 12.39
C ASP A 320 -21.74 -12.32 12.83
N PRO A 321 -22.56 -13.36 13.10
CA PRO A 321 -22.08 -14.69 13.48
C PRO A 321 -21.11 -15.32 12.49
N PHE A 322 -21.22 -14.99 11.20
CA PHE A 322 -20.30 -15.46 10.16
C PHE A 322 -18.92 -14.85 10.35
N VAL A 323 -18.84 -13.54 10.61
CA VAL A 323 -17.57 -12.83 10.82
C VAL A 323 -16.91 -13.30 12.13
N SER A 324 -17.68 -13.45 13.21
CA SER A 324 -17.17 -14.01 14.47
C SER A 324 -16.71 -15.46 14.33
N ALA A 325 -17.28 -16.25 13.40
CA ALA A 325 -16.77 -17.57 13.06
C ALA A 325 -15.44 -17.52 12.29
N LEU A 326 -15.25 -16.54 11.40
CA LEU A 326 -13.98 -16.34 10.69
C LEU A 326 -12.84 -15.99 11.65
N TYR A 327 -13.08 -15.10 12.61
CA TYR A 327 -12.07 -14.74 13.61
C TYR A 327 -11.63 -15.92 14.48
N ARG A 328 -12.54 -16.88 14.76
CA ARG A 328 -12.21 -18.12 15.48
C ARG A 328 -11.42 -19.13 14.66
N ASN A 329 -11.42 -18.99 13.34
CA ASN A 329 -10.75 -19.89 12.39
C ASN A 329 -9.52 -19.22 11.74
N ASP A 330 -8.91 -18.24 12.42
CA ASP A 330 -7.71 -17.51 11.98
C ASP A 330 -7.84 -16.83 10.60
N ARG A 331 -9.03 -16.33 10.29
CA ARG A 331 -9.37 -15.73 9.00
C ARG A 331 -9.82 -14.28 9.11
N ILE A 332 -9.34 -13.45 8.20
CA ILE A 332 -9.75 -12.04 8.07
C ILE A 332 -10.87 -11.94 7.03
N PRO A 333 -12.01 -11.30 7.36
CA PRO A 333 -13.05 -11.02 6.38
C PRO A 333 -12.56 -9.96 5.39
N VAL A 334 -12.51 -10.33 4.12
CA VAL A 334 -12.24 -9.43 3.00
C VAL A 334 -13.54 -9.22 2.24
N VAL A 335 -14.10 -8.01 2.37
CA VAL A 335 -15.35 -7.65 1.70
C VAL A 335 -15.06 -7.09 0.31
N SER A 336 -15.86 -7.49 -0.68
CA SER A 336 -15.84 -6.95 -2.04
C SER A 336 -17.27 -6.64 -2.48
N HIS A 337 -17.52 -5.40 -2.88
CA HIS A 337 -18.78 -4.96 -3.47
C HIS A 337 -18.57 -4.81 -4.97
N VAL A 338 -19.48 -5.39 -5.75
CA VAL A 338 -19.44 -5.28 -7.21
C VAL A 338 -20.84 -4.96 -7.70
N MET A 339 -20.93 -3.96 -8.58
CA MET A 339 -22.15 -3.55 -9.26
C MET A 339 -21.92 -3.62 -10.78
N LEU A 340 -22.83 -4.26 -11.51
CA LEU A 340 -22.83 -4.31 -12.97
C LEU A 340 -24.26 -4.21 -13.49
N GLN A 341 -24.42 -3.85 -14.75
CA GLN A 341 -25.72 -3.97 -15.41
C GLN A 341 -26.00 -5.42 -15.78
N MET A 342 -27.24 -5.87 -15.56
CA MET A 342 -27.73 -7.15 -16.04
C MET A 342 -27.65 -7.22 -17.57
N GLN A 343 -27.41 -8.43 -18.08
CA GLN A 343 -27.35 -8.75 -19.52
C GLN A 343 -28.32 -9.89 -19.87
N SER A 344 -29.15 -10.29 -18.91
CA SER A 344 -30.16 -11.34 -18.98
C SER A 344 -31.26 -11.01 -17.98
N ASP A 345 -32.46 -11.57 -18.18
CA ASP A 345 -33.56 -11.37 -17.24
C ASP A 345 -33.17 -11.89 -15.85
N ALA A 346 -33.42 -11.13 -14.78
CA ALA A 346 -33.09 -11.57 -13.44
C ALA A 346 -34.15 -12.55 -12.95
N ILE A 347 -33.73 -13.73 -12.46
CA ILE A 347 -34.63 -14.69 -11.83
C ILE A 347 -34.39 -14.65 -10.33
N GLU A 348 -35.48 -14.62 -9.56
CA GLU A 348 -35.39 -14.59 -8.11
C GLU A 348 -34.61 -15.79 -7.54
N PRO A 349 -33.61 -15.57 -6.67
CA PRO A 349 -32.92 -16.65 -5.97
C PRO A 349 -33.77 -17.22 -4.83
N ASN A 350 -33.44 -18.42 -4.35
CA ASN A 350 -34.22 -19.09 -3.29
C ASN A 350 -34.22 -18.34 -1.93
N ASP A 351 -33.18 -17.56 -1.66
CA ASP A 351 -33.01 -16.79 -0.43
C ASP A 351 -32.62 -15.34 -0.79
N PRO A 352 -33.58 -14.53 -1.26
CA PRO A 352 -33.31 -13.16 -1.69
C PRO A 352 -33.10 -12.27 -0.47
N VAL A 353 -32.12 -11.37 -0.56
CA VAL A 353 -31.95 -10.34 0.46
C VAL A 353 -33.13 -9.37 0.36
N SER A 354 -33.74 -9.10 1.51
CA SER A 354 -34.81 -8.11 1.67
C SER A 354 -34.17 -6.80 2.08
N MET A 355 -34.43 -5.75 1.31
CA MET A 355 -34.04 -4.38 1.62
C MET A 355 -35.28 -3.50 1.47
N PRO A 356 -36.22 -3.57 2.43
CA PRO A 356 -37.43 -2.78 2.37
C PRO A 356 -37.07 -1.31 2.49
N VAL A 357 -37.76 -0.48 1.71
CA VAL A 357 -37.69 0.97 1.87
C VAL A 357 -38.16 1.29 3.30
N ALA A 358 -37.34 2.01 4.05
CA ALA A 358 -37.72 2.49 5.36
C ALA A 358 -38.95 3.40 5.22
N ASN A 359 -40.10 2.93 5.68
CA ASN A 359 -41.32 3.72 5.71
C ASN A 359 -41.12 4.93 6.65
N GLY A 360 -40.83 6.11 6.09
CA GLY A 360 -40.77 7.38 6.81
C GLY A 360 -39.42 7.68 7.46
N ASP A 361 -38.86 8.83 7.08
CA ASP A 361 -37.78 9.60 7.74
C ASP A 361 -36.38 8.99 7.85
N GLY A 362 -36.09 7.91 7.13
CA GLY A 362 -34.73 7.38 6.99
C GLY A 362 -34.18 7.63 5.59
N ALA A 363 -33.37 8.67 5.41
CA ALA A 363 -32.49 8.75 4.26
C ALA A 363 -31.69 7.43 4.12
N PRO A 364 -31.39 6.96 2.89
CA PRO A 364 -30.54 5.79 2.71
C PRO A 364 -29.24 5.99 3.51
N GLN A 365 -28.79 4.95 4.21
CA GLN A 365 -27.43 4.92 4.77
C GLN A 365 -26.45 4.87 3.60
N GLU A 366 -26.19 6.06 3.06
CA GLU A 366 -25.18 6.34 2.07
C GLU A 366 -23.84 6.32 2.80
N SER A 367 -23.06 5.28 2.53
CA SER A 367 -21.68 5.20 2.99
C SER A 367 -20.83 6.22 2.21
N GLU A 368 -20.30 7.19 2.96
CA GLU A 368 -19.16 8.09 2.66
C GLU A 368 -19.32 9.14 1.54
N GLU A 369 -19.39 10.40 2.00
CA GLU A 369 -19.03 11.67 1.35
C GLU A 369 -19.20 11.79 -0.17
N THR A 370 -20.40 12.22 -0.58
CA THR A 370 -20.56 13.06 -1.78
C THR A 370 -21.29 14.34 -1.40
N THR A 371 -20.62 15.48 -1.61
CA THR A 371 -21.24 16.80 -1.57
C THR A 371 -22.47 16.78 -2.49
N SER A 372 -23.65 17.02 -1.93
CA SER A 372 -24.91 17.11 -2.68
C SER A 372 -24.82 18.25 -3.69
N ASP A 373 -24.59 17.90 -4.96
CA ASP A 373 -24.84 18.81 -6.08
C ASP A 373 -26.33 18.66 -6.44
N ASP A 374 -27.16 19.63 -6.04
CA ASP A 374 -28.62 19.70 -6.30
C ASP A 374 -28.97 19.87 -7.80
N ARG A 375 -28.04 19.57 -8.71
CA ARG A 375 -28.30 19.61 -10.15
C ARG A 375 -28.99 18.32 -10.59
N PRO A 376 -30.07 18.41 -11.39
CA PRO A 376 -30.69 17.23 -11.97
C PRO A 376 -29.65 16.47 -12.81
N PRO A 377 -29.66 15.12 -12.77
CA PRO A 377 -28.70 14.32 -13.51
C PRO A 377 -28.81 14.63 -15.02
N PRO A 378 -27.69 14.70 -15.75
CA PRO A 378 -27.72 15.03 -17.18
C PRO A 378 -28.50 13.97 -17.97
N SER A 379 -29.32 14.43 -18.90
CA SER A 379 -30.09 13.57 -19.81
C SER A 379 -29.14 12.82 -20.77
N CYS A 380 -29.01 11.50 -20.61
CA CYS A 380 -28.25 10.68 -21.54
C CYS A 380 -29.08 10.39 -22.80
N LEU A 381 -28.98 11.28 -23.79
CA LEU A 381 -29.62 11.12 -25.11
C LEU A 381 -28.96 10.04 -25.99
N THR A 382 -27.81 9.49 -25.59
CA THR A 382 -27.13 8.41 -26.33
C THR A 382 -26.61 7.32 -25.40
N ILE A 383 -26.48 6.09 -25.95
CA ILE A 383 -25.98 4.88 -25.27
C ILE A 383 -24.59 5.07 -24.63
N GLY A 384 -23.85 6.12 -25.01
CA GLY A 384 -22.52 6.44 -24.47
C GLY A 384 -22.46 7.57 -23.44
N CYS A 385 -23.59 8.18 -23.04
CA CYS A 385 -23.63 9.37 -22.15
C CYS A 385 -22.61 10.47 -22.51
N THR A 386 -22.33 10.66 -23.80
CA THR A 386 -21.65 11.86 -24.30
C THR A 386 -22.72 12.92 -24.54
N VAL A 387 -22.76 13.93 -23.67
CA VAL A 387 -23.71 15.04 -23.78
C VAL A 387 -23.34 15.88 -25.00
N LEU A 388 -24.20 15.94 -26.01
CA LEU A 388 -24.19 17.05 -26.96
C LEU A 388 -24.78 18.22 -26.18
N ALA A 389 -24.00 19.28 -25.96
CA ALA A 389 -24.46 20.47 -25.26
C ALA A 389 -25.80 20.94 -25.86
N GLU A 390 -26.79 21.18 -24.99
CA GLU A 390 -28.08 21.73 -25.42
C GLU A 390 -27.84 23.10 -26.08
N PRO A 391 -28.43 23.36 -27.26
CA PRO A 391 -28.12 24.55 -28.05
C PRO A 391 -28.57 25.88 -27.42
N ASP A 392 -29.31 25.84 -26.31
CA ASP A 392 -29.89 27.03 -25.65
C ASP A 392 -29.50 27.19 -24.17
N ALA A 393 -28.43 26.53 -23.70
CA ALA A 393 -27.95 26.77 -22.34
C ALA A 393 -27.41 28.21 -22.21
N PRO A 394 -27.92 29.04 -21.26
CA PRO A 394 -27.47 30.41 -21.11
C PRO A 394 -25.99 30.44 -20.72
N ALA A 395 -25.22 31.29 -21.41
CA ALA A 395 -23.79 31.45 -21.18
C ALA A 395 -23.52 31.84 -19.72
N ASN A 396 -22.89 30.94 -18.97
CA ASN A 396 -22.48 31.19 -17.61
C ASN A 396 -21.30 32.17 -17.63
N THR A 397 -21.57 33.45 -17.36
CA THR A 397 -20.54 34.48 -17.18
C THR A 397 -19.99 34.38 -15.76
N ASP A 398 -19.13 33.39 -15.51
CA ASP A 398 -18.26 33.38 -14.34
C ASP A 398 -16.88 33.91 -14.73
N PRO A 399 -16.38 35.04 -14.15
CA PRO A 399 -15.12 35.66 -14.57
C PRO A 399 -13.85 34.90 -14.14
N ALA A 400 -13.96 33.67 -13.62
CA ALA A 400 -12.86 32.98 -12.95
C ALA A 400 -12.30 31.76 -13.70
N SER A 401 -12.71 31.51 -14.95
CA SER A 401 -12.07 30.48 -15.78
C SER A 401 -11.65 31.07 -17.14
N GLY A 402 -10.34 31.17 -17.36
CA GLY A 402 -9.75 31.63 -18.61
C GLY A 402 -9.85 30.58 -19.72
N GLY A 403 -11.08 30.30 -20.16
CA GLY A 403 -11.37 29.40 -21.29
C GLY A 403 -11.55 30.18 -22.59
N ASP A 404 -10.70 29.90 -23.56
CA ASP A 404 -10.76 30.40 -24.95
C ASP A 404 -12.08 29.94 -25.63
N PRO A 405 -12.87 30.82 -26.26
CA PRO A 405 -14.21 30.49 -26.80
C PRO A 405 -14.18 29.71 -28.13
N SER A 406 -13.10 28.99 -28.42
CA SER A 406 -12.94 28.27 -29.68
C SER A 406 -13.59 26.87 -29.62
N PRO A 407 -14.44 26.48 -30.59
CA PRO A 407 -15.08 25.16 -30.63
C PRO A 407 -14.04 24.01 -30.78
N PRO A 408 -14.33 22.81 -30.24
CA PRO A 408 -13.34 21.73 -30.15
C PRO A 408 -12.94 21.22 -31.54
N GLY A 409 -11.66 21.39 -31.91
CA GLY A 409 -11.07 20.85 -33.13
C GLY A 409 -10.14 21.77 -33.92
N CYS A 410 -10.12 23.08 -33.65
CA CYS A 410 -9.18 24.02 -34.29
C CYS A 410 -7.94 24.23 -33.41
N PRO A 411 -6.70 24.24 -33.96
CA PRO A 411 -5.52 24.64 -33.20
C PRO A 411 -5.57 26.15 -32.85
N PRO A 412 -5.03 26.57 -31.70
CA PRO A 412 -5.14 27.95 -31.24
C PRO A 412 -4.42 28.92 -32.18
N GLY A 413 -5.16 29.93 -32.68
CA GLY A 413 -4.61 31.06 -33.45
C GLY A 413 -4.90 31.09 -34.96
N ASP A 414 -5.76 30.22 -35.49
CA ASP A 414 -6.11 30.21 -36.92
C ASP A 414 -7.40 31.01 -37.22
N PRO A 415 -7.33 32.19 -37.88
CA PRO A 415 -8.50 33.00 -38.19
C PRO A 415 -9.42 32.43 -39.29
N ASP A 416 -8.96 31.43 -40.06
CA ASP A 416 -9.73 30.88 -41.19
C ASP A 416 -10.69 29.74 -40.78
N CYS A 417 -10.58 29.21 -39.56
CA CYS A 417 -11.44 28.12 -39.07
C CYS A 417 -12.91 28.59 -38.85
N ALA A 418 -13.14 29.90 -38.69
CA ALA A 418 -14.46 30.47 -38.39
C ALA A 418 -15.40 30.57 -39.62
N GLN A 419 -14.87 30.52 -40.85
CA GLN A 419 -15.69 30.70 -42.06
C GLN A 419 -16.47 29.47 -42.50
N MET A 420 -16.12 28.26 -42.03
CA MET A 420 -16.75 27.03 -42.53
C MET A 420 -18.10 26.69 -41.89
N CYS A 421 -18.44 27.28 -40.74
CA CYS A 421 -19.73 27.04 -40.06
C CYS A 421 -20.82 28.07 -40.38
N GLY A 422 -20.50 29.14 -41.12
CA GLY A 422 -21.45 30.20 -41.48
C GLY A 422 -22.27 29.97 -42.77
N ALA A 423 -22.05 28.86 -43.48
CA ALA A 423 -22.63 28.62 -44.82
C ALA A 423 -23.76 27.57 -44.86
N ALA A 424 -24.31 27.14 -43.72
CA ALA A 424 -25.41 26.17 -43.66
C ALA A 424 -26.69 26.72 -43.00
N MET A 425 -26.94 28.02 -43.14
CA MET A 425 -28.26 28.61 -42.95
C MET A 425 -28.67 29.30 -44.25
N GLY A 426 -29.33 28.53 -45.11
CA GLY A 426 -30.04 28.98 -46.31
C GLY A 426 -31.43 28.36 -46.33
#